data_AF-A0A750GDQ8-F1
#
_entry.id   AF-A0A750GDQ8-F1
#
_cell.length_a   1.000
_cell.length_b   1.000
_cell.length_c   1.000
_cell.angle_alpha   90.00
_cell.angle_beta   90.00
_cell.angle_gamma   90.00
#
_symmetry.space_group_name_H-M   'P 1'
#
loop_
_entity.id
_entity.type
_entity.pdbx_description
1 polymer ?
#
loop_
_entity_poly.entity_id
_entity_poly.type
_entity_poly.pdbx_seq_one_letter_code
_entity_poly.pdbx_strand_id
1 'polypeptide(L)'
;MEIKKWLNTTITRRDAIVATAKVGAAVTLSQAITLPFATTAQAQDTPIPKDANGETVRHSACLVNCGSRCPLKVIVKNDRIVRIEPEDAKDDAVFGEHQIRPCLRGRSSRWRVYSPDRI
;
A
#
# COMPACT_ATOMS: atom_id res chain seq x y z
N MET A 1 19.56 -2.09 51.33
CA MET A 1 21.00 -1.77 51.46
C MET A 1 21.80 -2.08 50.18
N GLU A 2 21.16 -2.30 49.02
CA GLU A 2 21.84 -2.64 47.77
C GLU A 2 22.09 -1.42 46.87
N ILE A 3 21.18 -0.45 46.84
CA ILE A 3 21.23 0.72 45.93
C ILE A 3 22.48 1.60 46.17
N LYS A 4 22.89 1.80 47.44
CA LYS A 4 24.11 2.55 47.76
C LYS A 4 25.40 1.87 47.28
N LYS A 5 25.37 0.54 47.07
CA LYS A 5 26.51 -0.24 46.56
C LYS A 5 26.71 0.01 45.07
N TRP A 6 25.61 0.10 44.30
CA TRP A 6 25.63 0.43 42.86
C TRP A 6 26.07 1.88 42.59
N LEU A 7 25.67 2.80 43.46
CA LEU A 7 26.05 4.23 43.34
C LEU A 7 27.52 4.50 43.65
N ASN A 8 28.18 3.64 44.42
CA ASN A 8 29.60 3.77 44.79
C ASN A 8 30.55 2.96 43.89
N THR A 9 30.05 2.37 42.80
CA THR A 9 30.89 1.58 41.89
C THR A 9 31.70 2.52 40.99
N THR A 10 32.99 2.66 41.26
CA THR A 10 33.91 3.45 40.42
C THR A 10 34.33 2.64 39.20
N ILE A 11 33.63 2.83 38.07
CA ILE A 11 33.97 2.17 36.79
C ILE A 11 35.19 2.88 36.18
N THR A 12 36.27 2.13 35.98
CA THR A 12 37.46 2.67 35.30
C THR A 12 37.27 2.60 33.78
N ARG A 13 37.94 3.50 33.03
CA ARG A 13 37.87 3.52 31.55
C ARG A 13 38.28 2.18 30.93
N ARG A 14 39.17 1.41 31.58
CA ARG A 14 39.59 0.08 31.12
C ARG A 14 38.48 -0.96 31.33
N ASP A 15 37.78 -0.92 32.45
CA ASP A 15 36.65 -1.83 32.70
C ASP A 15 35.51 -1.58 31.71
N ALA A 16 35.26 -0.31 31.36
CA ALA A 16 34.30 0.04 30.31
C ALA A 16 34.73 -0.51 28.94
N ILE A 17 36.00 -0.38 28.54
CA ILE A 17 36.49 -0.92 27.26
C ILE A 17 36.43 -2.45 27.24
N VAL A 18 36.79 -3.10 28.33
CA VAL A 18 36.73 -4.58 28.46
C VAL A 18 35.28 -5.07 28.46
N ALA A 19 34.37 -4.36 29.10
CA ALA A 19 32.94 -4.67 29.07
C ALA A 19 32.36 -4.52 27.66
N THR A 20 32.68 -3.44 26.96
CA THR A 20 32.23 -3.21 25.57
C THR A 20 32.78 -4.26 24.61
N ALA A 21 34.05 -4.67 24.77
CA ALA A 21 34.64 -5.74 23.97
C ALA A 21 33.96 -7.10 24.18
N LYS A 22 33.57 -7.41 25.43
CA LYS A 22 32.85 -8.66 25.77
C LYS A 22 31.42 -8.67 25.23
N VAL A 23 30.72 -7.54 25.27
CA VAL A 23 29.35 -7.42 24.74
C VAL A 23 29.33 -7.40 23.20
N GLY A 24 30.32 -6.77 22.57
CA GLY A 24 30.43 -6.72 21.11
C GLY A 24 30.63 -8.09 20.45
N ALA A 25 31.32 -9.02 21.12
CA ALA A 25 31.50 -10.39 20.64
C ALA A 25 30.21 -11.24 20.67
N ALA A 26 29.20 -10.87 21.46
CA ALA A 26 27.93 -11.58 21.52
C ALA A 26 26.96 -11.16 20.39
N VAL A 27 27.06 -9.92 19.89
CA VAL A 27 26.16 -9.37 18.86
C VAL A 27 26.49 -9.89 17.45
N THR A 28 27.73 -10.30 17.20
CA THR A 28 28.11 -10.88 15.89
C THR A 28 27.51 -12.28 15.67
N LEU A 29 27.12 -13.00 16.72
CA LEU A 29 26.48 -14.30 16.64
C LEU A 29 24.95 -14.22 16.44
N SER A 30 24.31 -13.08 16.69
CA SER A 30 22.85 -12.91 16.52
C SER A 30 22.42 -12.60 15.08
N GLN A 31 23.35 -12.35 14.16
CA GLN A 31 23.04 -12.12 12.73
C GLN A 31 22.50 -13.37 12.02
N ALA A 32 22.62 -14.55 12.63
CA ALA A 32 22.08 -15.81 12.11
C ALA A 32 20.65 -16.13 12.62
N ILE A 33 20.08 -15.28 13.48
CA ILE A 33 18.71 -15.45 13.96
C ILE A 33 17.79 -14.70 13.00
N THR A 34 17.26 -15.41 12.01
CA THR A 34 16.20 -14.90 11.14
C THR A 34 15.01 -14.48 12.00
N LEU A 35 14.84 -13.18 12.20
CA LEU A 35 13.71 -12.61 12.90
C LEU A 35 12.43 -12.89 12.08
N PRO A 36 11.31 -13.30 12.70
CA PRO A 36 10.07 -13.68 12.01
C PRO A 36 9.30 -12.49 11.40
N PHE A 37 9.96 -11.34 11.23
CA PHE A 37 9.38 -10.12 10.66
C PHE A 37 9.67 -9.97 9.15
N ALA A 38 10.41 -10.89 8.54
CA ALA A 38 10.64 -10.91 7.10
C ALA A 38 9.46 -11.60 6.40
N THR A 39 8.47 -10.82 5.97
CA THR A 39 7.44 -11.29 5.04
C THR A 39 7.92 -11.09 3.60
N THR A 40 8.01 -12.17 2.84
CA THR A 40 8.22 -12.11 1.39
C THR A 40 6.85 -12.00 0.72
N ALA A 41 6.54 -10.83 0.17
CA ALA A 41 5.34 -10.65 -0.62
C ALA A 41 5.46 -11.44 -1.92
N GLN A 42 4.67 -12.52 -2.06
CA GLN A 42 4.48 -13.22 -3.32
C GLN A 42 3.39 -12.47 -4.10
N ALA A 43 3.71 -11.94 -5.27
CA ALA A 43 2.71 -11.37 -6.16
C ALA A 43 1.85 -12.50 -6.73
N GLN A 44 0.62 -12.66 -6.21
CA GLN A 44 -0.37 -13.51 -6.86
C GLN A 44 -1.01 -12.74 -8.01
N ASP A 45 -0.76 -13.19 -9.24
CA ASP A 45 -1.50 -12.73 -10.41
C ASP A 45 -2.95 -13.21 -10.30
N THR A 46 -3.84 -12.30 -9.93
CA THR A 46 -5.28 -12.54 -9.97
C THR A 46 -5.72 -12.47 -11.43
N PRO A 47 -6.28 -13.54 -12.04
CA PRO A 47 -6.72 -13.49 -13.42
C PRO A 47 -7.85 -12.46 -13.54
N ILE A 48 -7.62 -11.39 -14.29
CA ILE A 48 -8.67 -10.43 -14.61
C ILE A 48 -9.46 -10.99 -15.77
N PRO A 49 -10.80 -11.04 -15.68
CA PRO A 49 -11.64 -11.37 -16.83
C PRO A 49 -11.27 -10.47 -18.00
N LYS A 50 -10.76 -11.08 -19.07
CA LYS A 50 -10.54 -10.40 -20.35
C LYS A 50 -11.78 -10.63 -21.18
N ASP A 51 -12.45 -9.54 -21.58
CA ASP A 51 -13.53 -9.61 -22.55
C ASP A 51 -12.97 -10.08 -23.91
N ALA A 52 -13.85 -10.58 -24.78
CA ALA A 52 -13.50 -11.12 -26.10
C ALA A 52 -12.68 -10.15 -26.99
N ASN A 53 -12.72 -8.84 -26.69
CA ASN A 53 -11.98 -7.78 -27.37
C ASN A 53 -10.59 -7.48 -26.79
N GLY A 54 -10.14 -8.27 -25.81
CA GLY A 54 -8.90 -8.05 -25.06
C GLY A 54 -8.98 -6.88 -24.07
N GLU A 55 -10.20 -6.48 -23.69
CA GLU A 55 -10.44 -5.44 -22.69
C GLU A 55 -10.46 -6.05 -21.30
N THR A 56 -9.91 -5.33 -20.32
CA THR A 56 -9.90 -5.70 -18.91
C THR A 56 -10.66 -4.67 -18.11
N VAL A 57 -11.52 -5.13 -17.21
CA VAL A 57 -12.27 -4.26 -16.30
C VAL A 57 -11.49 -4.11 -15.00
N ARG A 58 -11.30 -2.87 -14.57
CA ARG A 58 -10.70 -2.50 -13.29
C ARG A 58 -11.63 -1.53 -12.56
N HIS A 59 -11.70 -1.63 -11.25
CA HIS A 59 -12.52 -0.73 -10.44
C HIS A 59 -11.64 0.33 -9.78
N SER A 60 -12.11 1.58 -9.82
CA SER A 60 -11.46 2.71 -9.16
C SER A 60 -12.51 3.68 -8.61
N ALA A 61 -12.06 4.73 -7.93
CA ALA A 61 -12.92 5.78 -7.41
C ALA A 61 -12.53 7.14 -8.01
N CYS A 62 -13.51 8.03 -8.14
CA CYS A 62 -13.27 9.41 -8.53
C CYS A 62 -12.59 10.18 -7.39
N LEU A 63 -11.29 10.44 -7.53
CA LEU A 63 -10.48 11.14 -6.53
C LEU A 63 -10.53 12.68 -6.67
N VAL A 64 -11.50 13.20 -7.42
CA VAL A 64 -11.70 14.65 -7.49
C VAL A 64 -12.35 15.12 -6.18
N ASN A 65 -11.95 16.29 -5.68
CA ASN A 65 -12.50 16.86 -4.46
C ASN A 65 -13.92 17.42 -4.65
N CYS A 66 -14.86 16.59 -5.12
CA CYS A 66 -16.30 16.87 -5.14
C CYS A 66 -17.04 16.22 -3.97
N GLY A 67 -16.35 15.52 -3.08
CA GLY A 67 -16.93 14.85 -1.91
C GLY A 67 -17.60 13.51 -2.19
N SER A 68 -18.13 13.29 -3.40
CA SER A 68 -18.95 12.11 -3.72
C SER A 68 -18.17 10.80 -3.93
N ARG A 69 -16.86 10.85 -4.24
CA ARG A 69 -16.00 9.67 -4.49
C ARG A 69 -16.66 8.56 -5.33
N CYS A 70 -17.32 8.93 -6.42
CA CYS A 70 -18.10 7.99 -7.24
C CYS A 70 -17.28 6.77 -7.70
N PRO A 71 -17.88 5.57 -7.76
CA PRO A 71 -17.23 4.38 -8.29
C PRO A 71 -17.06 4.50 -9.82
N LEU A 72 -15.94 4.02 -10.34
CA LEU A 72 -15.55 4.07 -11.74
C LEU A 72 -15.21 2.67 -12.24
N LYS A 73 -15.94 2.22 -13.27
CA LYS A 73 -15.62 1.04 -14.06
C LYS A 73 -14.62 1.44 -15.14
N VAL A 74 -13.35 1.15 -14.91
CA VAL A 74 -12.23 1.54 -15.78
C VAL A 74 -11.94 0.41 -16.75
N ILE A 75 -12.08 0.70 -18.05
CA ILE A 75 -11.87 -0.28 -19.09
C ILE A 75 -10.51 -0.06 -19.73
N VAL A 76 -9.65 -1.06 -19.57
CA VAL A 76 -8.22 -1.02 -19.90
C VAL A 76 -7.93 -1.99 -21.04
N LYS A 77 -7.24 -1.50 -22.06
CA LYS A 77 -6.75 -2.29 -23.19
C LYS A 77 -5.29 -1.93 -23.44
N ASN A 78 -4.41 -2.93 -23.58
CA ASN A 78 -2.96 -2.73 -23.76
C ASN A 78 -2.35 -1.77 -22.72
N ASP A 79 -2.67 -1.99 -21.44
CA ASP A 79 -2.24 -1.16 -20.30
C ASP A 79 -2.62 0.34 -20.41
N ARG A 80 -3.61 0.68 -21.24
CA ARG A 80 -4.17 2.02 -21.35
C ARG A 80 -5.66 2.05 -21.07
N ILE A 81 -6.09 3.07 -20.34
CA ILE A 81 -7.50 3.37 -20.08
C ILE A 81 -8.11 3.88 -21.39
N VAL A 82 -9.04 3.09 -21.94
CA VAL A 82 -9.78 3.42 -23.16
C VAL A 82 -11.01 4.25 -22.81
N ARG A 83 -11.80 3.78 -21.84
CA ARG A 83 -13.03 4.44 -21.40
C ARG A 83 -13.27 4.22 -19.91
N ILE A 84 -14.08 5.10 -19.34
CA ILE A 84 -14.56 5.01 -17.97
C ILE A 84 -16.09 5.00 -18.03
N GLU A 85 -16.67 3.92 -17.53
CA GLU A 85 -18.10 3.67 -17.51
C GLU A 85 -18.66 3.74 -16.08
N PRO A 86 -19.97 3.97 -15.92
CA PRO A 86 -20.63 3.69 -14.65
C PRO A 86 -20.54 2.20 -14.30
N GLU A 87 -20.55 1.88 -13.01
CA GLU A 87 -20.74 0.51 -12.55
C GLU A 87 -22.13 -0.02 -12.96
N ASP A 88 -22.26 -1.33 -13.06
CA ASP A 88 -23.54 -1.98 -13.35
C ASP A 88 -24.45 -1.89 -12.11
N ALA A 89 -25.73 -1.56 -12.32
CA ALA A 89 -26.72 -1.50 -11.25
C ALA A 89 -27.10 -2.91 -10.80
N LYS A 90 -27.40 -3.11 -9.51
CA LYS A 90 -28.10 -4.32 -9.06
C LYS A 90 -29.60 -4.18 -9.28
N ASP A 91 -30.19 -3.15 -8.67
CA ASP A 91 -31.61 -2.81 -8.82
C ASP A 91 -31.80 -1.29 -8.64
N ASP A 92 -32.24 -0.60 -9.69
CA ASP A 92 -32.41 0.86 -9.70
C ASP A 92 -33.65 1.32 -8.92
N ALA A 93 -34.61 0.42 -8.68
CA ALA A 93 -35.80 0.72 -7.89
C ALA A 93 -35.54 0.68 -6.38
N VAL A 94 -34.51 -0.04 -5.94
CA VAL A 94 -34.17 -0.19 -4.52
C VAL A 94 -33.19 0.90 -4.09
N PHE A 95 -33.59 1.70 -3.11
CA PHE A 95 -32.71 2.70 -2.52
C PHE A 95 -31.46 2.04 -1.91
N GLY A 96 -30.28 2.50 -2.32
CA GLY A 96 -28.99 1.90 -1.96
C GLY A 96 -28.41 0.90 -2.98
N GLU A 97 -29.21 0.36 -3.89
CA GLU A 97 -28.76 -0.56 -4.96
C GLU A 97 -28.78 0.07 -6.36
N HIS A 98 -29.26 1.31 -6.43
CA HIS A 98 -29.30 2.12 -7.64
C HIS A 98 -27.92 2.40 -8.24
N GLN A 99 -27.93 2.69 -9.54
CA GLN A 99 -26.71 2.96 -10.26
C GLN A 99 -26.12 4.32 -9.87
N ILE A 100 -24.93 4.32 -9.28
CA ILE A 100 -24.18 5.56 -9.06
C ILE A 100 -23.49 5.96 -10.36
N ARG A 101 -24.06 6.95 -11.06
CA ARG A 101 -23.51 7.47 -12.31
C ARG A 101 -22.45 8.56 -12.04
N PRO A 102 -21.16 8.33 -12.37
CA PRO A 102 -20.15 9.36 -12.21
C PRO A 102 -20.41 10.54 -13.16
N CYS A 103 -20.11 11.75 -12.72
CA CYS A 103 -20.28 12.95 -13.54
C CYS A 103 -19.28 12.99 -14.71
N LEU A 104 -19.49 13.92 -15.66
CA LEU A 104 -18.59 14.14 -16.80
C LEU A 104 -17.12 14.31 -16.39
N ARG A 105 -16.88 15.04 -15.29
CA ARG A 105 -15.54 15.22 -14.70
C ARG A 105 -14.93 13.91 -14.20
N GLY A 106 -15.73 13.03 -13.61
CA GLY A 106 -15.29 11.72 -13.14
C GLY A 106 -14.92 10.81 -14.32
N ARG A 107 -15.76 10.79 -15.36
CA ARG A 107 -15.47 10.05 -16.60
C ARG A 107 -14.28 10.59 -17.37
N SER A 108 -13.98 11.89 -17.25
CA SER A 108 -12.79 12.49 -17.85
C SER A 108 -11.51 12.31 -17.03
N SER A 109 -11.51 11.53 -15.94
CA SER A 109 -10.31 11.31 -15.10
C SER A 109 -9.10 10.78 -15.89
N ARG A 110 -9.36 10.04 -16.98
CA ARG A 110 -8.37 9.61 -17.97
C ARG A 110 -7.46 10.76 -18.46
N TRP A 111 -7.99 11.95 -18.66
CA TRP A 111 -7.22 13.10 -19.15
C TRP A 111 -6.13 13.55 -18.18
N ARG A 112 -6.36 13.39 -16.88
CA ARG A 112 -5.33 13.67 -15.86
C ARG A 112 -4.22 12.62 -15.87
N VAL A 113 -4.56 11.35 -16.13
CA VAL A 113 -3.60 10.23 -16.19
C VAL A 113 -2.70 10.31 -17.44
N TYR A 114 -3.18 10.90 -18.53
CA TYR A 114 -2.43 11.05 -19.78
C TYR A 114 -2.15 12.50 -20.16
N SER A 115 -2.16 13.40 -19.18
CA SER A 115 -1.77 14.80 -19.40
C SER A 115 -0.28 14.86 -19.82
N PRO A 116 0.09 15.74 -20.77
CA PRO A 116 1.49 15.93 -21.14
C PRO A 116 2.34 16.44 -19.96
N ASP A 117 1.73 17.15 -19.02
CA ASP A 117 2.40 17.72 -17.83
C ASP A 117 2.32 16.79 -16.61
N ARG A 118 1.99 15.50 -16.81
CA ARG A 118 1.91 14.54 -15.72
C ARG A 118 3.33 14.17 -15.23
N ILE A 119 3.55 14.33 -13.93
CA ILE A 119 4.78 13.91 -13.21
C ILE A 119 4.95 12.38 -13.18
#